data_AF-A0A3C0ZSL3-F1
#
_entry.id   AF-A0A3C0ZSL3-F1
#
_cell.length_a   1.000
_cell.length_b   1.000
_cell.length_c   1.000
_cell.angle_alpha   90.00
_cell.angle_beta   90.00
_cell.angle_gamma   90.00
#
_symmetry.space_group_name_H-M   'P 1'
#
loop_
_entity.id
_entity.type
_entity.pdbx_description
1 polymer ?
#
loop_
_entity_poly.entity_id
_entity_poly.type
_entity_poly.pdbx_seq_one_letter_code
_entity_poly.pdbx_strand_id
1 'polypeptide(L)'
;DIIDLAVTLSEDRSRSDLDNIHQLGEGWVGEETLGISLYCALKYQNDFSAGIIAAVNHKGDSDSTGAVTGNILGALLGYNAIDDQWKEDLELSDVILEIADDLCHGCQISEYSHYRDEDWEKKYIYMRRPVRQQPFVFFWKENEENGYLSNWYRCKFTVDDFEYLHVEQYMMA
;
A
#
# COMPACT_ATOMS: atom_id res chain seq x y z
N ASP A 1 -24.41 3.18 7.98
CA ASP A 1 -23.26 3.64 7.17
C ASP A 1 -22.39 2.42 6.82
N ILE A 2 -21.48 2.50 5.84
CA ILE A 2 -20.54 1.40 5.52
C ILE A 2 -19.62 1.09 6.72
N ILE A 3 -19.29 2.12 7.50
CA ILE A 3 -18.50 2.00 8.74
C ILE A 3 -19.27 1.16 9.77
N ASP A 4 -20.54 1.50 10.04
CA ASP A 4 -21.36 0.75 11.02
C ASP A 4 -21.53 -0.72 10.60
N LEU A 5 -21.67 -0.96 9.30
CA LEU A 5 -21.78 -2.31 8.74
C LEU A 5 -20.46 -3.08 8.96
N ALA A 6 -19.31 -2.48 8.66
CA ALA A 6 -18.01 -3.09 8.89
C ALA A 6 -17.78 -3.46 10.37
N VAL A 7 -18.14 -2.56 11.29
CA VAL A 7 -18.09 -2.81 12.74
C VAL A 7 -18.98 -4.00 13.11
N THR A 8 -20.24 -3.99 12.69
CA THR A 8 -21.20 -5.08 12.98
C THR A 8 -20.71 -6.42 12.46
N LEU A 9 -20.22 -6.47 11.21
CA LEU A 9 -19.70 -7.70 10.62
C LEU A 9 -18.43 -8.18 11.32
N SER A 10 -17.58 -7.26 11.80
CA SER A 10 -16.33 -7.60 12.50
C SER A 10 -16.55 -8.33 13.82
N GLU A 11 -17.75 -8.23 14.40
CA GLU A 11 -18.16 -8.95 15.61
C GLU A 11 -18.82 -10.31 15.29
N ASP A 12 -19.30 -10.50 14.06
CA ASP A 12 -19.95 -11.75 13.63
C ASP A 12 -18.91 -12.87 13.42
N ARG A 13 -18.92 -13.85 14.32
CA ARG A 13 -18.06 -15.05 14.27
C ARG A 13 -18.71 -16.23 13.54
N SER A 14 -19.96 -16.09 13.08
CA SER A 14 -20.73 -17.18 12.46
C SER A 14 -20.52 -17.31 10.95
N ARG A 15 -20.00 -16.26 10.29
CA ARG A 15 -19.76 -16.20 8.85
C ARG A 15 -18.27 -16.18 8.51
N SER A 16 -17.95 -16.62 7.30
CA SER A 16 -16.59 -16.51 6.76
C SER A 16 -16.22 -15.05 6.48
N ASP A 17 -14.92 -14.76 6.39
CA ASP A 17 -14.44 -13.43 5.96
C ASP A 17 -14.97 -13.07 4.58
N LEU A 18 -14.93 -14.02 3.64
CA LEU A 18 -15.39 -13.82 2.27
C LEU A 18 -16.86 -13.40 2.21
N ASP A 19 -17.73 -14.03 2.99
CA ASP A 19 -19.16 -13.69 3.03
C ASP A 19 -19.42 -12.31 3.67
N ASN A 20 -18.61 -11.92 4.64
CA ASN A 20 -18.72 -10.61 5.28
C ASN A 20 -18.18 -9.50 4.35
N ILE A 21 -17.05 -9.74 3.70
CA ILE A 21 -16.43 -8.82 2.73
C ILE A 21 -17.38 -8.58 1.56
N HIS A 22 -18.03 -9.62 1.01
CA HIS A 22 -19.00 -9.45 -0.08
C HIS A 22 -20.23 -8.59 0.29
N GLN A 23 -20.54 -8.43 1.59
CA GLN A 23 -21.59 -7.51 2.03
C GLN A 23 -21.11 -6.05 2.06
N LEU A 24 -19.80 -5.83 2.15
CA LEU A 24 -19.17 -4.51 2.14
C LEU A 24 -18.85 -4.02 0.74
N GLY A 25 -18.74 -4.94 -0.24
CA GLY A 25 -18.50 -4.62 -1.64
C GLY A 25 -17.35 -5.44 -2.21
N GLU A 26 -16.76 -4.93 -3.28
CA GLU A 26 -15.58 -5.53 -3.93
C GLU A 26 -14.37 -4.60 -3.87
N GLY A 27 -14.49 -3.38 -3.34
CA GLY A 27 -13.36 -2.47 -3.14
C GLY A 27 -13.14 -1.49 -4.30
N TRP A 28 -14.04 -1.46 -5.28
CA TRP A 28 -13.89 -0.63 -6.50
C TRP A 28 -14.06 0.87 -6.25
N VAL A 29 -14.61 1.24 -5.10
CA VAL A 29 -14.79 2.63 -4.67
C VAL A 29 -14.28 2.79 -3.24
N GLY A 30 -13.86 4.00 -2.89
CA GLY A 30 -13.17 4.27 -1.62
C GLY A 30 -13.99 3.90 -0.38
N GLU A 31 -15.32 4.01 -0.43
CA GLU A 31 -16.21 3.60 0.65
C GLU A 31 -16.15 2.09 0.90
N GLU A 32 -16.12 1.29 -0.16
CA GLU A 32 -16.00 -0.17 -0.08
C GLU A 32 -14.61 -0.56 0.42
N THR A 33 -13.55 0.05 -0.12
CA THR A 33 -12.16 -0.18 0.33
C THR A 33 -12.04 0.10 1.83
N LEU A 34 -12.59 1.23 2.30
CA LEU A 34 -12.60 1.59 3.71
C LEU A 34 -13.39 0.59 4.55
N GLY A 35 -14.58 0.18 4.09
CA GLY A 35 -15.42 -0.79 4.78
C GLY A 35 -14.73 -2.13 4.98
N ILE A 36 -14.18 -2.70 3.89
CA ILE A 36 -13.43 -3.97 3.91
C ILE A 36 -12.22 -3.87 4.84
N SER A 37 -11.45 -2.79 4.71
CA SER A 37 -10.22 -2.62 5.49
C SER A 37 -10.50 -2.48 6.98
N LEU A 38 -11.56 -1.73 7.34
CA LEU A 38 -11.98 -1.57 8.73
C LEU A 38 -12.49 -2.89 9.31
N TYR A 39 -13.26 -3.66 8.54
CA TYR A 39 -13.72 -4.99 8.94
C TYR A 39 -12.53 -5.91 9.28
N CYS A 40 -11.57 -6.03 8.36
CA CYS A 40 -10.40 -6.89 8.53
C CYS A 40 -9.56 -6.43 9.73
N ALA A 41 -9.29 -5.12 9.84
CA ALA A 41 -8.51 -4.56 10.93
C ALA A 41 -9.17 -4.76 12.31
N LEU A 42 -10.49 -4.60 12.43
CA LEU A 42 -11.20 -4.82 13.69
C LEU A 42 -11.25 -6.29 14.08
N LYS A 43 -11.52 -7.18 13.11
CA LYS A 43 -11.63 -8.62 13.36
C LYS A 43 -10.29 -9.23 13.77
N TYR A 44 -9.20 -8.76 13.16
CA TYR A 44 -7.83 -9.25 13.37
C TYR A 44 -6.91 -8.21 14.02
N GLN A 45 -7.46 -7.36 14.90
CA GLN A 45 -6.75 -6.24 15.52
C GLN A 45 -5.45 -6.58 16.27
N ASN A 46 -5.22 -7.86 16.57
CA ASN A 46 -4.04 -8.37 17.27
C ASN A 46 -3.18 -9.31 16.41
N ASP A 47 -3.49 -9.46 15.12
CA ASP A 47 -2.85 -10.41 14.21
C ASP A 47 -2.72 -9.79 12.81
N PHE A 48 -1.54 -9.23 12.52
CA PHE A 48 -1.27 -8.54 11.26
C PHE A 48 -1.46 -9.48 10.06
N SER A 49 -0.86 -10.66 10.11
CA SER A 49 -0.89 -11.64 9.03
C SER A 49 -2.30 -12.10 8.73
N ALA A 50 -3.09 -12.44 9.74
CA ALA A 50 -4.48 -12.86 9.53
C ALA A 50 -5.34 -11.73 8.94
N GLY A 51 -5.12 -10.48 9.37
CA GLY A 51 -5.81 -9.31 8.83
C GLY A 51 -5.51 -9.05 7.35
N ILE A 52 -4.24 -9.08 6.96
CA ILE A 52 -3.83 -8.95 5.55
C ILE A 52 -4.39 -10.09 4.71
N ILE A 53 -4.25 -11.34 5.16
CA ILE A 53 -4.77 -12.51 4.45
C ILE A 53 -6.27 -12.38 4.20
N ALA A 54 -7.05 -11.95 5.20
CA ALA A 54 -8.49 -11.74 5.02
C ALA A 54 -8.77 -10.61 4.02
N ALA A 55 -8.03 -9.50 4.09
CA ALA A 55 -8.25 -8.34 3.23
C ALA A 55 -7.93 -8.58 1.76
N VAL A 56 -6.98 -9.46 1.43
CA VAL A 56 -6.58 -9.70 0.02
C VAL A 56 -7.25 -10.92 -0.61
N ASN A 57 -7.79 -11.86 0.19
CA ASN A 57 -8.42 -13.07 -0.33
C ASN A 57 -9.91 -12.87 -0.70
N HIS A 58 -10.17 -11.90 -1.58
CA HIS A 58 -11.44 -11.72 -2.26
C HIS A 58 -11.23 -11.40 -3.74
N LYS A 59 -12.30 -11.50 -4.53
CA LYS A 59 -12.27 -11.38 -6.00
C LYS A 59 -12.30 -9.93 -6.54
N GLY A 60 -12.03 -8.96 -5.68
CA GLY A 60 -12.21 -7.53 -5.97
C GLY A 60 -10.88 -6.79 -6.00
N ASP A 61 -10.89 -5.50 -5.67
CA ASP A 61 -9.72 -4.61 -5.60
C ASP A 61 -8.85 -4.90 -4.36
N SER A 62 -8.25 -6.10 -4.35
CA SER A 62 -7.56 -6.66 -3.19
C SER A 62 -6.26 -5.94 -2.80
N ASP A 63 -5.62 -5.27 -3.76
CA ASP A 63 -4.40 -4.49 -3.53
C ASP A 63 -4.70 -3.24 -2.70
N SER A 64 -5.76 -2.49 -3.03
CA SER A 64 -6.20 -1.32 -2.27
C SER A 64 -6.68 -1.70 -0.86
N THR A 65 -7.48 -2.76 -0.73
CA THR A 65 -7.97 -3.23 0.57
C THR A 65 -6.83 -3.76 1.44
N GLY A 66 -5.88 -4.50 0.86
CA GLY A 66 -4.67 -4.96 1.52
C GLY A 66 -3.80 -3.80 2.00
N ALA A 67 -3.57 -2.80 1.15
CA ALA A 67 -2.77 -1.61 1.48
C ALA A 67 -3.38 -0.80 2.63
N VAL A 68 -4.69 -0.52 2.58
CA VAL A 68 -5.36 0.25 3.65
C VAL A 68 -5.45 -0.57 4.94
N THR A 69 -5.73 -1.87 4.87
CA THR A 69 -5.71 -2.77 6.04
C THR A 69 -4.33 -2.80 6.69
N GLY A 70 -3.27 -2.94 5.88
CA GLY A 70 -1.88 -2.96 6.34
C GLY A 70 -1.46 -1.66 7.00
N ASN A 71 -1.89 -0.51 6.48
CA ASN A 71 -1.67 0.78 7.12
C ASN A 71 -2.32 0.85 8.52
N ILE A 72 -3.57 0.40 8.65
CA ILE A 72 -4.30 0.42 9.93
C ILE A 72 -3.63 -0.53 10.94
N LEU A 73 -3.41 -1.79 10.56
CA LEU A 73 -2.82 -2.79 11.45
C LEU A 73 -1.35 -2.49 11.77
N GLY A 74 -0.58 -2.01 10.79
CA GLY A 74 0.82 -1.61 10.99
C GLY A 74 0.95 -0.44 11.95
N ALA A 75 0.05 0.55 11.88
CA ALA A 75 -0.01 1.64 12.86
C ALA A 75 -0.42 1.17 14.26
N LEU A 76 -1.33 0.20 14.35
CA LEU A 76 -1.85 -0.32 15.62
C LEU A 76 -0.83 -1.24 16.33
N LEU A 77 -0.18 -2.13 15.59
CA LEU A 77 0.66 -3.20 16.11
C LEU A 77 2.16 -2.86 16.09
N GLY A 78 2.56 -1.95 15.22
CA GLY A 78 3.95 -1.58 14.99
C GLY A 78 4.73 -2.55 14.10
N TYR A 79 5.86 -2.10 13.56
CA TYR A 79 6.67 -2.83 12.59
C TYR A 79 7.11 -4.23 13.04
N ASN A 80 7.41 -4.40 14.33
CA ASN A 80 7.89 -5.67 14.87
C ASN A 80 6.80 -6.76 14.93
N ALA A 81 5.52 -6.39 14.82
CA ALA A 81 4.42 -7.35 14.75
C ALA A 81 4.18 -7.89 13.33
N ILE A 82 4.86 -7.34 12.32
CA ILE A 82 4.80 -7.81 10.94
C ILE A 82 5.79 -8.98 10.81
N ASP A 83 5.28 -10.16 10.44
CA ASP A 83 6.11 -11.36 10.24
C ASP A 83 7.16 -11.13 9.13
N ASP A 84 8.34 -11.76 9.27
CA ASP A 84 9.47 -11.58 8.36
C ASP A 84 9.14 -11.92 6.91
N GLN A 85 8.27 -12.90 6.67
CA GLN A 85 7.80 -13.27 5.33
C GLN A 85 7.15 -12.12 4.54
N TRP A 86 6.64 -11.07 5.22
CA TRP A 86 6.06 -9.89 4.56
C TRP A 86 7.07 -8.77 4.33
N LYS A 87 8.27 -8.90 4.90
CA LYS A 87 9.34 -7.90 4.84
C LYS A 87 10.49 -8.36 3.95
N GLU A 88 10.76 -9.66 3.93
CA GLU A 88 11.74 -10.30 3.05
C GLU A 88 11.36 -10.06 1.57
N ASP A 89 12.36 -9.70 0.77
CA ASP A 89 12.23 -9.42 -0.67
C ASP A 89 11.16 -8.38 -1.06
N LEU A 90 10.68 -7.57 -0.11
CA LEU A 90 9.74 -6.50 -0.38
C LEU A 90 10.39 -5.44 -1.27
N GLU A 91 9.79 -5.22 -2.44
CA GLU A 91 10.24 -4.23 -3.41
C GLU A 91 10.29 -2.84 -2.76
N LEU A 92 11.39 -2.11 -2.99
CA LEU A 92 11.60 -0.77 -2.43
C LEU A 92 11.57 -0.71 -0.89
N SER A 93 11.79 -1.83 -0.19
CA SER A 93 11.79 -1.87 1.28
C SER A 93 12.69 -0.83 1.93
N ASP A 94 13.88 -0.58 1.37
CA ASP A 94 14.81 0.45 1.83
C ASP A 94 14.22 1.87 1.69
N VAL A 95 13.50 2.13 0.59
CA VAL A 95 12.82 3.40 0.33
C VAL A 95 11.61 3.57 1.24
N ILE A 96 10.83 2.51 1.46
CA ILE A 96 9.65 2.52 2.34
C ILE A 96 10.08 2.81 3.78
N LEU A 97 11.10 2.10 4.28
CA LEU A 97 11.62 2.30 5.63
C LEU A 97 12.21 3.70 5.82
N GLU A 98 12.95 4.20 4.82
CA GLU A 98 13.49 5.56 4.85
C GLU A 98 12.37 6.62 4.89
N ILE A 99 11.29 6.44 4.13
CA ILE A 99 10.12 7.35 4.18
C ILE A 99 9.43 7.25 5.54
N ALA A 100 9.29 6.05 6.11
CA ALA A 100 8.69 5.86 7.43
C ALA A 100 9.50 6.55 8.54
N ASP A 101 10.83 6.38 8.53
CA ASP A 101 11.74 7.05 9.47
C ASP A 101 11.70 8.57 9.30
N ASP A 102 11.68 9.06 8.07
CA ASP A 102 11.57 10.49 7.77
C ASP A 102 10.22 11.07 8.24
N LEU A 103 9.11 10.37 8.04
CA LEU A 103 7.80 10.81 8.54
C LEU A 103 7.74 10.83 10.06
N CYS A 104 8.40 9.87 10.73
CA CYS A 104 8.44 9.77 12.18
C CYS A 104 9.35 10.83 12.82
N HIS A 105 10.52 11.08 12.23
CA HIS A 105 11.58 11.88 12.86
C HIS A 105 11.90 13.20 12.14
N GLY A 106 11.69 13.28 10.82
CA GLY A 106 12.17 14.34 9.93
C GLY A 106 11.14 15.39 9.54
N CYS A 107 9.84 15.13 9.66
CA CYS A 107 8.81 16.12 9.32
C CYS A 107 8.55 17.11 10.48
N GLN A 108 9.51 17.97 10.77
CA GLN A 108 9.36 19.07 11.75
C GLN A 108 8.69 20.32 11.16
N ILE A 109 8.38 20.29 9.86
CA ILE A 109 7.72 21.38 9.14
C ILE A 109 6.22 21.27 9.37
N SER A 110 5.58 22.37 9.78
CA SER A 110 4.13 22.49 9.80
C SER A 110 3.69 23.61 8.89
N GLU A 111 2.46 23.53 8.37
CA GLU A 111 1.87 24.56 7.49
C GLU A 111 1.90 25.97 8.12
N TYR A 112 1.93 26.04 9.46
CA TYR A 112 1.92 27.30 10.22
C TYR A 112 3.29 27.64 10.82
N SER A 113 4.35 26.90 10.47
CA SER A 113 5.71 27.12 10.98
C SER A 113 6.57 27.83 9.95
N HIS A 114 7.49 28.69 10.41
CA HIS A 114 8.56 29.26 9.60
C HIS A 114 9.83 28.39 9.59
N TYR A 115 9.84 27.28 10.32
CA TYR A 115 10.93 26.32 10.30
C TYR A 115 11.05 25.66 8.92
N ARG A 116 12.26 25.65 8.38
CA ARG A 116 12.60 24.99 7.12
C ARG A 116 13.65 23.93 7.40
N ASP A 117 13.41 22.74 6.90
CA ASP A 117 14.41 21.68 6.84
C ASP A 117 14.90 21.59 5.39
N GLU A 118 16.10 22.10 5.14
CA GLU A 118 16.66 22.12 3.78
C GLU A 118 16.85 20.72 3.21
N ASP A 119 17.11 19.72 4.05
CA ASP A 119 17.35 18.36 3.60
C ASP A 119 16.02 17.68 3.24
N TRP A 120 14.97 17.90 4.03
CA TRP A 120 13.60 17.54 3.68
C TRP A 120 13.15 18.18 2.36
N GLU A 121 13.33 19.50 2.22
CA GLU A 121 12.91 20.21 1.02
C GLU A 121 13.68 19.73 -0.22
N LYS A 122 15.00 19.53 -0.11
CA LYS A 122 15.80 18.95 -1.21
C LYS A 122 15.25 17.58 -1.60
N LYS A 123 14.96 16.71 -0.63
CA LYS A 123 14.55 15.33 -0.88
C LYS A 123 13.13 15.19 -1.40
N TYR A 124 12.14 15.88 -0.81
CA TYR A 124 10.71 15.67 -1.07
C TYR A 124 10.04 16.79 -1.87
N ILE A 125 10.51 18.04 -1.80
CA ILE A 125 9.94 19.14 -2.59
C ILE A 125 10.65 19.27 -3.94
N TYR A 126 11.98 19.28 -3.93
CA TYR A 126 12.79 19.45 -5.13
C TYR A 126 13.24 18.13 -5.76
N MET A 127 12.89 16.99 -5.16
CA MET A 127 13.22 15.63 -5.63
C MET A 127 14.71 15.42 -5.94
N ARG A 128 15.60 16.08 -5.19
CA ARG A 128 17.06 15.96 -5.28
C ARG A 128 17.54 14.95 -4.25
N ARG A 129 17.50 13.66 -4.62
CA ARG A 129 18.17 12.62 -3.84
C ARG A 129 19.66 12.56 -4.23
N PRO A 130 20.59 12.41 -3.27
CA PRO A 130 21.93 11.98 -3.63
C PRO A 130 21.81 10.64 -4.37
N VAL A 131 22.47 10.54 -5.53
CA VAL A 131 22.40 9.36 -6.40
C VAL A 131 22.83 8.13 -5.60
N ARG A 132 21.88 7.26 -5.25
CA ARG A 132 22.20 5.90 -4.80
C ARG A 132 22.76 5.14 -5.99
N GLN A 133 23.83 4.36 -5.80
CA GLN A 133 24.43 3.54 -6.86
C GLN A 133 23.56 2.34 -7.27
N GLN A 134 22.36 2.18 -6.71
CA GLN A 134 21.41 1.15 -7.10
C GLN A 134 20.34 1.74 -8.04
N PRO A 135 20.13 1.16 -9.23
CA PRO A 135 19.10 1.61 -10.15
C PRO A 135 17.74 1.13 -9.67
N PHE A 136 17.09 1.90 -8.80
CA PHE A 136 15.66 1.73 -8.58
C PHE A 136 14.94 2.34 -9.78
N VAL A 137 14.14 1.54 -10.48
CA VAL A 137 13.32 2.02 -11.58
C VAL A 137 12.02 2.55 -10.99
N PHE A 138 11.91 3.87 -10.85
CA PHE A 138 10.66 4.51 -10.45
C PHE A 138 9.82 4.80 -11.69
N PHE A 139 8.57 4.34 -11.66
CA PHE A 139 7.64 4.44 -12.79
C PHE A 139 6.61 5.54 -12.55
N TRP A 140 6.92 6.81 -12.85
CA TRP A 140 5.98 7.86 -12.43
C TRP A 140 5.64 8.97 -13.42
N LYS A 141 6.42 9.21 -14.49
CA LYS A 141 6.06 10.24 -15.47
C LYS A 141 6.51 9.92 -16.90
N GLU A 142 5.61 10.08 -17.88
CA GLU A 142 5.82 9.80 -19.32
C GLU A 142 7.08 10.46 -19.92
N ASN A 143 7.55 11.55 -19.33
CA ASN A 143 8.71 12.32 -19.78
C ASN A 143 10.03 11.98 -19.06
N GLU A 144 10.03 10.97 -18.20
CA GLU A 144 11.22 10.45 -17.53
C GLU A 144 11.72 9.19 -18.24
N GLU A 145 13.01 8.86 -18.07
CA GLU A 145 13.74 7.83 -18.82
C GLU A 145 13.05 6.44 -18.81
N ASN A 146 12.22 6.15 -17.80
CA ASN A 146 11.44 4.93 -17.65
C ASN A 146 9.92 5.18 -17.46
N GLY A 147 9.43 6.36 -17.87
CA GLY A 147 8.04 6.80 -17.69
C GLY A 147 6.98 5.93 -18.32
N TYR A 148 7.32 5.28 -19.43
CA TYR A 148 6.44 4.36 -20.17
C TYR A 148 6.20 3.04 -19.42
N LEU A 149 6.97 2.75 -18.38
CA LEU A 149 6.82 1.57 -17.54
C LEU A 149 5.90 1.82 -16.33
N SER A 150 5.10 2.89 -16.33
CA SER A 150 4.02 3.09 -15.34
C SER A 150 3.09 1.88 -15.28
N ASN A 151 2.75 1.44 -14.07
CA ASN A 151 1.88 0.29 -13.80
C ASN A 151 0.55 0.38 -14.58
N TRP A 152 0.04 1.60 -14.73
CA TRP A 152 -1.27 1.88 -15.31
C TRP A 152 -1.20 2.42 -16.74
N TYR A 153 -0.01 2.79 -17.23
CA TYR A 153 0.13 3.28 -18.59
C TYR A 153 0.26 2.12 -19.57
N ARG A 154 -0.52 2.18 -20.66
CA ARG A 154 -0.52 1.14 -21.67
C ARG A 154 0.75 1.23 -22.52
N CYS A 155 1.78 0.50 -22.13
CA CYS A 155 3.01 0.33 -22.89
C CYS A 155 3.20 -1.15 -23.23
N LYS A 156 3.21 -1.46 -24.54
CA LYS A 156 3.46 -2.82 -24.99
C LYS A 156 4.94 -3.14 -24.91
N PHE A 157 5.30 -4.24 -24.23
CA PHE A 157 6.66 -4.75 -24.21
C PHE A 157 6.67 -6.29 -24.17
N THR A 158 7.83 -6.88 -24.47
CA THR A 158 8.00 -8.34 -24.53
C THR A 158 9.09 -8.78 -23.56
N VAL A 159 8.79 -9.78 -22.73
CA VAL A 159 9.75 -10.47 -21.86
C VAL A 159 9.59 -11.97 -22.10
N ASP A 160 10.68 -12.69 -22.36
CA ASP A 160 10.69 -14.15 -22.59
C ASP A 160 9.61 -14.64 -23.57
N ASP A 161 9.49 -13.96 -24.72
CA ASP A 161 8.51 -14.23 -25.79
C ASP A 161 7.03 -14.04 -25.40
N PHE A 162 6.74 -13.43 -24.24
CA PHE A 162 5.39 -13.04 -23.81
C PHE A 162 5.15 -11.54 -23.96
N GLU A 163 4.03 -11.14 -24.57
CA GLU A 163 3.65 -9.72 -24.75
C GLU A 163 2.79 -9.24 -23.57
N TYR A 164 3.21 -8.14 -22.94
CA TYR A 164 2.51 -7.45 -21.87
C TYR A 164 1.99 -6.09 -22.37
N LEU A 165 0.84 -5.65 -21.85
CA LEU A 165 0.18 -4.41 -22.26
C LEU A 165 0.47 -3.22 -21.34
N HIS A 166 0.90 -3.48 -20.12
CA HIS A 166 1.33 -2.52 -19.11
C HIS A 166 2.13 -3.28 -18.04
N VAL A 167 2.86 -2.56 -17.19
CA VAL A 167 3.82 -3.15 -16.26
C VAL A 167 3.16 -3.94 -15.14
N GLU A 168 1.99 -3.52 -14.68
CA GLU A 168 1.21 -4.29 -13.71
C GLU A 168 0.87 -5.70 -14.23
N GLN A 169 0.52 -5.84 -15.52
CA GLN A 169 0.28 -7.16 -16.11
C GLN A 169 1.51 -8.06 -16.04
N TYR A 170 2.73 -7.50 -16.16
CA TYR A 170 3.98 -8.24 -16.03
C TYR A 170 4.30 -8.58 -14.58
N MET A 171 4.07 -7.66 -13.64
CA MET A 171 4.30 -7.89 -12.21
C MET A 171 3.35 -8.94 -11.63
N MET A 172 2.14 -9.09 -12.19
CA MET A 172 1.12 -10.03 -11.72
C MET A 172 1.10 -11.38 -12.47
N ALA A 173 1.96 -11.57 -13.48
CA ALA A 173 2.03 -12.81 -14.28
C ALA A 173 3.06 -13.79 -13.73
#